data_AF-A0A8S3JQV3-F1
#
_entry.id   AF-A0A8S3JQV3-F1
#
_cell.length_a   1.000
_cell.length_b   1.000
_cell.length_c   1.000
_cell.angle_alpha   90.00
_cell.angle_beta   90.00
_cell.angle_gamma   90.00
#
_symmetry.space_group_name_H-M   'P 1'
#
loop_
_entity.id
_entity.type
_entity.pdbx_description
1 polymer ?
#
loop_
_entity_poly.entity_id
_entity_poly.type
_entity_poly.pdbx_seq_one_letter_code
_entity_poly.pdbx_strand_id
1 'polypeptide(L)'
;KRSINYGIGILFVITSQTLGYGMAGIMRRFLVWPAAMIWPANLVSCALFRTLHSGNDDNIQEENNNSRWIMSRFRFFFLAFLCQFLWYWFPGYIFPILSLFSWICVIKPDNLLLSQLTGVSGLGLGSLELDWNAWVWFLGSPIIVPFW
;
A
#
# COMPACT_ATOMS: atom_id res chain seq x y z
N LYS A 1 -33.29 -14.68 -20.83
CA LYS A 1 -32.07 -13.90 -20.55
C LYS A 1 -31.86 -12.92 -21.71
N ARG A 2 -32.10 -11.61 -21.53
CA ARG A 2 -31.81 -10.60 -22.58
C ARG A 2 -30.32 -10.31 -22.58
N SER A 3 -29.65 -10.50 -23.72
CA SER A 3 -28.25 -10.14 -23.94
C SER A 3 -28.15 -8.62 -24.08
N ILE A 4 -27.60 -7.96 -23.07
CA ILE A 4 -27.30 -6.53 -23.12
C ILE A 4 -26.21 -6.34 -24.19
N ASN A 5 -26.44 -5.45 -25.16
CA ASN A 5 -25.44 -5.12 -26.17
C ASN A 5 -24.19 -4.55 -25.48
N TYR A 6 -23.02 -5.10 -25.82
CA TYR A 6 -21.72 -4.69 -25.24
C TYR A 6 -21.49 -3.18 -25.34
N GLY A 7 -21.92 -2.54 -26.44
CA GLY A 7 -21.83 -1.10 -26.63
C GLY A 7 -22.64 -0.29 -25.59
N ILE A 8 -23.84 -0.75 -25.25
CA ILE A 8 -24.68 -0.10 -24.22
C ILE A 8 -24.02 -0.26 -22.84
N GLY A 9 -23.42 -1.42 -22.56
CA GLY A 9 -22.67 -1.64 -21.32
C GLY A 9 -21.46 -0.70 -21.17
N ILE A 10 -20.69 -0.52 -22.24
CA ILE A 10 -19.53 0.39 -22.25
C ILE A 10 -19.96 1.85 -22.08
N LEU A 11 -20.98 2.30 -22.82
CA LEU A 11 -21.54 3.65 -22.70
C LEU A 11 -22.09 3.92 -21.28
N PHE A 12 -22.73 2.94 -20.67
CA PHE A 12 -23.24 3.04 -19.31
C PHE A 12 -22.10 3.20 -18.29
N VAL A 13 -21.04 2.39 -18.41
CA VAL A 13 -19.84 2.50 -17.55
C VAL A 13 -19.14 3.85 -17.75
N ILE A 14 -18.94 4.31 -18.98
CA ILE A 14 -18.29 5.61 -19.23
C ILE A 14 -19.12 6.75 -18.62
N THR A 15 -20.44 6.70 -18.75
CA THR A 15 -21.32 7.73 -18.17
C THR A 15 -21.28 7.71 -16.64
N SER A 16 -21.29 6.52 -16.00
CA SER A 16 -21.21 6.43 -14.54
C SER A 16 -19.85 6.92 -14.01
N GLN A 17 -18.75 6.60 -14.69
CA GLN A 17 -17.42 7.06 -14.30
C GLN A 17 -17.27 8.57 -14.46
N THR A 18 -17.71 9.14 -15.59
CA THR A 18 -17.61 10.59 -15.84
C THR A 18 -18.49 11.40 -14.89
N LEU A 19 -19.68 10.91 -14.53
CA LEU A 19 -20.52 11.50 -13.49
C LEU A 19 -19.81 11.50 -12.13
N GLY A 20 -19.19 10.37 -11.75
CA GLY A 20 -18.39 10.27 -10.53
C GLY A 20 -17.24 11.27 -10.47
N TYR A 21 -16.46 11.40 -11.56
CA TYR A 21 -15.39 12.40 -11.65
C TYR A 21 -15.92 13.84 -11.65
N GLY A 22 -17.09 14.09 -12.24
CA GLY A 22 -17.77 15.40 -12.20
C GLY A 22 -18.13 15.82 -10.77
N MET A 23 -18.72 14.90 -9.99
CA MET A 23 -19.02 15.17 -8.57
C MET A 23 -17.76 15.39 -7.73
N ALA A 24 -16.71 14.60 -7.96
CA ALA A 24 -15.42 14.79 -7.30
C ALA A 24 -14.81 16.17 -7.61
N GLY A 25 -14.99 16.68 -8.83
CA GLY A 25 -14.57 18.02 -9.25
C GLY A 25 -15.26 19.14 -8.46
N ILE A 26 -16.58 19.03 -8.24
CA ILE A 26 -17.35 20.01 -7.43
C ILE A 26 -16.87 19.97 -5.97
N MET A 27 -16.62 18.77 -5.44
CA MET A 27 -16.13 18.57 -4.07
C MET A 27 -14.68 19.03 -3.87
N ARG A 28 -13.87 19.19 -4.91
CA ARG A 28 -12.47 19.63 -4.82
C ARG A 28 -12.29 20.93 -4.02
N ARG A 29 -13.21 21.90 -4.17
CA ARG A 29 -13.14 23.17 -3.43
C ARG A 29 -13.22 22.97 -1.91
N PHE A 30 -13.99 21.99 -1.47
CA PHE A 30 -14.19 21.70 -0.06
C PHE A 30 -13.19 20.67 0.49
N LEU A 31 -12.72 19.74 -0.35
CA LEU A 31 -11.88 18.62 0.08
C LEU A 31 -10.37 18.82 -0.08
N VAL A 32 -9.94 19.76 -0.95
CA VAL A 32 -8.52 19.91 -1.33
C VAL A 32 -7.94 21.27 -0.94
N TRP A 33 -8.73 22.34 -1.04
CA TRP A 33 -8.25 23.69 -0.73
C TRP A 33 -8.11 24.04 0.76
N PRO A 34 -8.87 23.47 1.73
CA PRO A 34 -8.62 23.75 3.13
C PRO A 34 -7.32 23.09 3.60
N ALA A 35 -6.44 23.87 4.24
CA ALA A 35 -5.13 23.42 4.74
C ALA A 35 -5.21 22.29 5.79
N ALA A 36 -6.36 22.09 6.41
CA ALA A 36 -6.59 21.03 7.40
C ALA A 36 -6.86 19.65 6.78
N MET A 37 -7.06 19.53 5.47
CA MET A 37 -7.31 18.24 4.81
C MET A 37 -6.04 17.69 4.14
N ILE A 38 -5.42 16.71 4.81
CA ILE A 38 -4.35 15.89 4.24
C ILE A 38 -4.95 14.57 3.74
N TRP A 39 -4.58 14.14 2.52
CA TRP A 39 -4.97 12.85 1.95
C TRP A 39 -3.74 11.95 1.85
N PRO A 40 -3.35 11.28 2.96
CA PRO A 40 -2.05 10.63 3.07
C PRO A 40 -1.86 9.51 2.03
N ALA A 41 -2.92 8.76 1.71
CA ALA A 41 -2.89 7.73 0.67
C ALA A 41 -2.54 8.28 -0.72
N ASN A 42 -3.02 9.49 -1.04
CA ASN A 42 -2.74 10.12 -2.33
C ASN A 42 -1.34 10.74 -2.37
N LEU A 43 -0.81 11.18 -1.22
CA LEU A 43 0.53 11.77 -1.14
C LEU A 43 1.62 10.78 -1.55
N VAL A 44 1.47 9.49 -1.23
CA VAL A 44 2.44 8.45 -1.63
C VAL A 44 2.55 8.35 -3.16
N SER A 45 1.42 8.30 -3.85
CA SER A 45 1.38 8.25 -5.32
C SER A 45 1.91 9.54 -5.93
N CYS A 46 1.54 10.71 -5.39
CA CYS A 46 2.06 12.00 -5.85
C CYS A 46 3.59 12.11 -5.66
N ALA A 47 4.10 11.63 -4.52
CA ALA A 47 5.54 11.61 -4.25
C ALA A 47 6.27 10.69 -5.23
N LEU A 48 5.71 9.52 -5.53
CA LEU A 48 6.24 8.60 -6.53
C LEU A 48 6.26 9.21 -7.94
N PHE A 49 5.17 9.82 -8.39
CA PHE A 49 5.15 10.50 -9.69
C PHE A 49 6.13 11.66 -9.73
N ARG A 50 6.27 12.40 -8.63
CA ARG A 50 7.26 13.47 -8.51
C ARG A 50 8.68 12.94 -8.59
N THR A 51 9.01 11.79 -7.98
CA THR A 51 10.37 11.22 -8.06
C THR A 51 10.67 10.65 -9.45
N LEU A 52 9.69 10.05 -10.13
CA LEU A 52 9.85 9.54 -11.49
C LEU A 52 9.94 10.66 -12.53
N HIS A 53 9.18 11.75 -12.35
CA HIS A 53 9.20 12.90 -13.25
C HIS A 53 10.42 13.81 -13.03
N SER A 54 10.88 13.93 -11.78
CA SER A 54 12.04 14.75 -11.39
C SER A 54 13.38 14.25 -11.93
N GLY A 55 13.47 13.05 -12.52
CA GLY A 55 14.70 12.57 -13.17
C GLY A 55 15.08 13.31 -14.45
N ASN A 56 14.26 14.27 -14.90
CA ASN A 56 14.57 15.16 -16.02
C ASN A 56 15.06 16.55 -15.56
N ASP A 57 14.94 16.87 -14.26
CA ASP A 57 15.35 18.14 -13.64
C ASP A 57 16.71 18.02 -12.92
N ASP A 58 17.54 17.05 -13.33
CA ASP A 58 18.87 16.79 -12.78
C ASP A 58 19.83 18.00 -12.90
N ASN A 59 19.47 19.03 -13.67
CA ASN A 59 20.23 20.28 -13.83
C ASN A 59 19.95 21.35 -12.76
N ILE A 60 18.88 21.25 -11.95
CA ILE A 60 18.53 22.29 -10.96
C ILE A 60 19.09 21.95 -9.56
N GLN A 61 19.53 20.71 -9.34
CA GLN A 61 19.90 20.22 -8.00
C GLN A 61 21.39 20.36 -7.65
N GLU A 62 22.23 20.91 -8.53
CA GLU A 62 23.63 21.26 -8.20
C GLU A 62 23.75 22.47 -7.26
N GLU A 63 22.70 23.30 -7.10
CA GLU A 63 22.81 24.56 -6.33
C GLU A 63 22.67 24.40 -4.81
N ASN A 64 22.12 23.28 -4.31
CA ASN A 64 21.91 23.08 -2.86
C ASN A 64 22.85 22.01 -2.29
N ASN A 65 24.13 22.36 -2.34
CA ASN A 65 25.29 21.56 -1.94
C ASN A 65 25.41 21.42 -0.40
N ASN A 66 24.41 20.83 0.27
CA ASN A 66 24.43 20.62 1.73
C ASN A 66 23.65 19.37 2.20
N SER A 67 23.46 18.36 1.35
CA SER A 67 22.89 17.08 1.77
C SER A 67 23.91 15.96 1.57
N ARG A 68 24.25 15.27 2.66
CA ARG A 68 25.31 14.23 2.79
C ARG A 68 25.07 12.96 1.95
N TRP A 69 24.00 12.89 1.17
CA TRP A 69 23.58 11.70 0.44
C TRP A 69 23.76 11.86 -1.07
N ILE A 70 24.84 11.29 -1.60
CA ILE A 70 25.26 11.34 -3.02
C ILE A 70 24.51 10.27 -3.85
N MET A 71 23.20 10.09 -3.64
CA MET A 71 22.44 9.10 -4.40
C MET A 71 21.34 9.77 -5.21
N SER A 72 21.37 9.57 -6.54
CA SER A 72 20.28 9.98 -7.43
C SER A 72 18.96 9.39 -6.92
N ARG A 73 17.93 10.23 -6.86
CA ARG A 73 16.58 9.89 -6.37
C ARG A 73 16.02 8.64 -7.05
N PHE A 74 16.30 8.47 -8.34
CA PHE A 74 15.89 7.32 -9.12
C PHE A 74 16.58 6.03 -8.67
N ARG A 75 17.88 6.08 -8.34
CA ARG A 75 18.62 4.92 -7.83
C ARG A 75 18.12 4.49 -6.45
N PHE A 76 17.80 5.45 -5.58
CA PHE A 76 17.16 5.15 -4.29
C PHE A 76 15.80 4.47 -4.46
N PHE A 77 14.97 4.98 -5.39
CA PHE A 77 13.68 4.37 -5.71
C PHE A 77 13.82 2.91 -6.17
N PHE A 78 14.73 2.63 -7.10
CA PHE A 78 14.96 1.26 -7.59
C PHE A 78 15.52 0.33 -6.51
N LEU A 79 16.42 0.82 -5.65
CA LEU A 79 16.94 0.04 -4.53
C LEU A 79 15.80 -0.33 -3.56
N ALA A 80 14.98 0.64 -3.15
CA ALA A 80 13.84 0.40 -2.28
C ALA A 80 12.81 -0.55 -2.92
N PHE A 81 12.55 -0.39 -4.22
CA PHE A 81 11.67 -1.28 -4.99
C PHE A 81 12.19 -2.72 -5.01
N LEU A 82 13.48 -2.93 -5.26
CA LEU A 82 14.10 -4.26 -5.24
C LEU A 82 14.12 -4.88 -3.85
N CYS A 83 14.47 -4.09 -2.82
CA CYS A 83 14.42 -4.56 -1.43
C CYS A 83 13.00 -5.02 -1.07
N GLN A 84 11.98 -4.25 -1.44
CA GLN A 84 10.58 -4.58 -1.18
C GLN A 84 10.12 -5.80 -1.99
N PHE A 85 10.54 -5.90 -3.25
CA PHE A 85 10.26 -7.07 -4.09
C PHE A 85 10.86 -8.35 -3.50
N LEU A 86 12.13 -8.31 -3.07
CA LEU A 86 12.80 -9.45 -2.43
C LEU A 86 12.15 -9.79 -1.08
N TRP A 87 11.79 -8.77 -0.29
CA TRP A 87 11.12 -8.94 0.99
C TRP A 87 9.73 -9.57 0.86
N TYR A 88 8.97 -9.27 -0.19
CA TYR A 88 7.68 -9.93 -0.43
C TYR A 88 7.82 -11.31 -1.07
N TRP A 89 8.82 -11.50 -1.94
CA TRP A 89 9.05 -12.77 -2.60
C TRP A 89 9.49 -13.87 -1.62
N PHE A 90 10.26 -13.51 -0.59
CA PHE A 90 10.77 -14.46 0.40
C PHE A 90 9.69 -15.17 1.24
N PRO A 91 8.79 -14.48 1.97
CA PRO A 91 7.70 -15.12 2.73
C PRO A 91 6.64 -15.72 1.80
N GLY A 92 6.43 -15.14 0.61
CA GLY A 92 5.40 -15.61 -0.33
C GLY A 92 5.73 -16.93 -1.03
N TYR A 93 7.01 -17.20 -1.32
CA TYR A 93 7.41 -18.36 -2.14
C TYR A 93 8.33 -19.36 -1.43
N ILE A 94 9.19 -18.92 -0.51
CA ILE A 94 10.24 -19.79 0.07
C ILE A 94 9.78 -20.35 1.42
N PHE A 95 9.11 -19.56 2.26
CA PHE A 95 8.61 -20.02 3.57
C PHE A 95 7.26 -19.37 3.97
N PRO A 96 6.13 -19.87 3.47
CA PRO A 96 4.80 -19.38 3.85
C PRO A 96 4.49 -19.55 5.35
N ILE A 97 5.19 -20.47 6.03
CA ILE A 97 5.10 -20.67 7.49
C ILE A 97 5.61 -19.46 8.29
N LEU A 98 6.53 -18.65 7.75
CA LEU A 98 6.98 -17.41 8.41
C LEU A 98 5.93 -16.29 8.33
N SER A 99 4.98 -16.38 7.39
CA SER A 99 3.91 -15.39 7.25
C SER A 99 2.94 -15.42 8.42
N LEU A 100 2.74 -16.59 9.04
CA LEU A 100 1.79 -16.83 10.13
C LEU A 100 2.41 -17.82 11.13
N PHE A 101 3.36 -17.34 11.92
CA PHE A 101 4.02 -18.14 12.94
C PHE A 101 3.31 -17.99 14.29
N SER A 102 2.39 -18.91 14.59
CA SER A 102 1.81 -19.02 15.93
C SER A 102 2.75 -19.81 16.85
N TRP A 103 3.67 -19.10 17.51
CA TRP A 103 4.67 -19.71 18.42
C TRP A 103 4.02 -20.54 19.53
N ILE A 104 2.79 -20.20 19.92
CA ILE A 104 2.05 -20.87 21.00
C ILE A 104 1.45 -22.22 20.56
N CYS A 105 1.10 -22.39 19.27
CA CYS A 105 0.70 -23.67 18.69
C CYS A 105 1.86 -24.66 18.58
N VAL A 106 3.10 -24.17 18.48
CA VAL A 106 4.32 -25.01 18.43
C VAL A 106 4.63 -25.62 19.80
N ILE A 107 4.30 -24.92 20.90
CA ILE A 107 4.59 -25.38 22.27
C ILE A 107 3.64 -26.50 22.73
N LYS A 108 2.37 -26.46 22.30
CA LYS A 108 1.38 -27.53 22.57
C LYS A 108 0.43 -27.75 21.38
N PRO A 109 0.80 -28.61 20.41
CA PRO A 109 0.00 -28.86 19.22
C PRO A 109 -1.29 -29.66 19.46
N ASP A 110 -1.36 -30.47 20.53
CA ASP A 110 -2.47 -31.42 20.75
C ASP A 110 -3.73 -30.82 21.40
N ASN A 111 -3.75 -29.51 21.68
CA ASN A 111 -4.90 -28.87 22.35
C ASN A 111 -5.82 -28.16 21.35
N LEU A 112 -7.04 -28.70 21.20
CA LEU A 112 -8.07 -28.14 20.32
C LEU A 112 -8.43 -26.68 20.67
N LEU A 113 -8.49 -26.35 21.96
CA LEU A 113 -8.77 -24.99 22.46
C LEU A 113 -7.66 -23.99 22.13
N LEU A 114 -6.38 -24.40 22.19
CA LEU A 114 -5.26 -23.54 21.81
C LEU A 114 -5.23 -23.29 20.31
N SER A 115 -5.46 -24.34 19.51
CA SER A 115 -5.57 -24.23 18.05
C SER A 115 -6.73 -23.34 17.61
N GLN A 116 -7.84 -23.29 18.36
CA GLN A 116 -8.95 -22.38 18.09
C GLN A 116 -8.69 -20.93 18.52
N LEU A 117 -7.95 -20.71 19.61
CA LEU A 117 -7.62 -19.36 20.08
C LEU A 117 -6.49 -18.71 19.27
N THR A 118 -5.57 -19.51 18.73
CA THR A 118 -4.25 -19.01 18.27
C THR A 118 -3.82 -19.56 16.90
N GLY A 119 -4.61 -20.48 16.32
CA GLY A 119 -4.34 -21.07 15.01
C GLY A 119 -4.71 -20.15 13.85
N VAL A 120 -4.25 -20.52 12.66
CA VAL A 120 -4.43 -19.78 11.39
C VAL A 120 -5.91 -19.62 10.99
N SER A 121 -6.77 -20.56 11.41
CA SER A 121 -8.23 -20.49 11.24
C SER A 121 -8.96 -20.13 12.54
N GLY A 122 -8.22 -19.70 13.56
CA GLY A 122 -8.72 -19.35 14.90
C GLY A 122 -8.72 -17.85 15.15
N LEU A 123 -8.74 -17.45 16.42
CA LEU A 123 -8.80 -16.05 16.87
C LEU A 123 -7.50 -15.25 16.67
N GLY A 124 -6.41 -15.90 16.20
CA GLY A 124 -5.13 -15.24 15.90
C GLY A 124 -4.38 -14.66 17.12
N LEU A 125 -4.74 -15.05 18.35
CA LEU A 125 -4.08 -14.51 19.54
C LEU A 125 -2.64 -15.05 19.66
N GLY A 126 -1.66 -14.17 19.52
CA GLY A 126 -0.24 -14.52 19.65
C GLY A 126 0.40 -15.09 18.37
N SER A 127 -0.24 -14.98 17.21
CA SER A 127 0.43 -15.24 15.93
C SER A 127 1.38 -14.10 15.58
N LEU A 128 2.64 -14.45 15.31
CA LEU A 128 3.63 -13.54 14.75
C LEU A 128 3.51 -13.60 13.23
N GLU A 129 2.99 -12.54 12.66
CA GLU A 129 2.96 -12.34 11.21
C GLU A 129 4.20 -11.54 10.83
N LEU A 130 5.05 -12.06 9.95
CA LEU A 130 6.20 -11.30 9.41
C LEU A 130 5.90 -10.70 8.03
N ASP A 131 4.69 -10.93 7.49
CA ASP A 131 4.23 -10.33 6.24
C ASP A 131 3.67 -8.93 6.48
N TRP A 132 4.36 -7.93 5.92
CA TRP A 132 3.94 -6.53 5.98
C TRP A 132 2.55 -6.29 5.35
N ASN A 133 2.12 -7.08 4.37
CA ASN A 133 0.80 -6.93 3.75
C ASN A 133 -0.33 -7.34 4.70
N ALA A 134 -0.16 -8.45 5.42
CA ALA A 134 -1.11 -8.89 6.44
C ALA A 134 -1.33 -7.81 7.52
N TRP A 135 -0.24 -7.18 8.00
CA TRP A 135 -0.30 -6.06 8.94
C TRP A 135 -1.00 -4.83 8.36
N VAL A 136 -0.63 -4.40 7.15
CA VAL A 136 -1.20 -3.19 6.52
C VAL A 136 -2.68 -3.36 6.18
N TRP A 137 -3.11 -4.57 5.82
CA TRP A 137 -4.52 -4.87 5.55
C TRP A 137 -5.37 -4.76 6.83
N PHE A 138 -4.85 -5.25 7.96
CA PHE A 138 -5.61 -5.29 9.22
C PHE A 138 -5.60 -3.96 9.98
N LEU A 139 -4.48 -3.22 9.99
CA LEU A 139 -4.27 -2.02 10.82
C LEU A 139 -4.24 -0.71 10.02
N GLY A 140 -4.26 -0.78 8.68
CA GLY A 140 -3.93 0.36 7.82
C GLY A 140 -2.41 0.62 7.79
N SER A 141 -1.92 1.28 6.74
CA SER A 141 -0.47 1.47 6.58
C SER A 141 0.05 2.58 7.51
N PRO A 142 0.81 2.25 8.58
CA PRO A 142 1.26 3.23 9.58
C PRO A 142 2.32 4.18 9.01
N ILE A 143 2.91 3.85 7.87
CA ILE A 143 3.87 4.71 7.16
C ILE A 143 3.15 5.87 6.46
N ILE A 144 1.88 5.68 6.11
CA ILE A 144 1.12 6.58 5.26
C ILE A 144 0.38 7.62 6.12
N VAL A 145 -0.19 7.18 7.25
CA VAL A 145 -0.93 8.04 8.16
C VAL A 145 0.00 8.65 9.23
N PRO A 146 0.09 9.99 9.34
CA PRO A 146 0.87 10.62 10.39
C PRO A 146 0.31 10.27 11.77
N PHE A 147 1.17 10.20 12.79
CA PHE A 147 0.73 10.10 14.18
C PHE A 147 0.03 11.41 14.58
N TRP A 148 -1.30 11.38 14.71
CA TRP A 148 -2.08 12.42 15.37
C TRP A 148 -2.51 11.98 16.76
#